data_AF-A0A535KM76-F1
#
_entry.id   AF-A0A535KM76-F1
#
_cell.length_a   1.000
_cell.length_b   1.000
_cell.length_c   1.000
_cell.angle_alpha   90.00
_cell.angle_beta   90.00
_cell.angle_gamma   90.00
#
_symmetry.space_group_name_H-M   'P 1'
#
loop_
_entity.id
_entity.type
_entity.pdbx_description
1 polymer ?
#
loop_
_entity_poly.entity_id
_entity_poly.type
_entity_poly.pdbx_seq_one_letter_code
_entity_poly.pdbx_strand_id
1 'polypeptide(L)'
;MNRRVVYVGLAAAAIVILLVIAVGVFRHATETSLRPGGISRDQAIRMASHEGMAQSTTPTEVRWANAGPLSQFGRDPYSSPNRLVWAITFTGSFGWASCGPYNPNGPTRCPLPARHATVILDYFSGAFVTGSLY
;
A
#
# COMPACT_ATOMS: atom_id res chain seq x y z
N MET A 1 -29.54 48.61 -1.40
CA MET A 1 -28.73 47.40 -1.15
C MET A 1 -29.04 46.39 -2.26
N ASN A 2 -28.11 46.19 -3.19
CA ASN A 2 -28.39 45.59 -4.51
C ASN A 2 -28.53 44.07 -4.43
N ARG A 3 -29.77 43.58 -4.51
CA ARG A 3 -30.15 42.15 -4.55
C ARG A 3 -29.25 41.30 -5.47
N ARG A 4 -28.79 41.85 -6.59
CA ARG A 4 -27.86 41.19 -7.54
C ARG A 4 -26.53 40.77 -6.92
N VAL A 5 -25.97 41.57 -6.01
CA VAL A 5 -24.68 41.27 -5.34
C VAL A 5 -24.84 40.12 -4.35
N VAL A 6 -25.99 40.06 -3.67
CA VAL A 6 -26.32 38.98 -2.73
C VAL A 6 -26.51 37.65 -3.46
N TYR A 7 -27.20 37.64 -4.61
CA TYR A 7 -27.38 36.43 -5.42
C TYR A 7 -26.08 35.90 -6.02
N VAL A 8 -25.18 36.79 -6.47
CA VAL A 8 -23.87 36.38 -7.00
C VAL A 8 -22.98 35.80 -5.89
N GLY A 9 -23.01 36.37 -4.68
CA GLY A 9 -22.29 35.83 -3.52
C GLY A 9 -22.81 34.45 -3.09
N LEU A 10 -24.13 34.25 -3.07
CA LEU A 10 -24.74 32.96 -2.75
C LEU A 10 -24.44 31.88 -3.79
N ALA A 11 -24.45 32.24 -5.09
CA ALA A 11 -24.11 31.31 -6.16
C ALA A 11 -22.64 30.87 -6.10
N ALA A 12 -21.72 31.81 -5.84
CA ALA A 12 -20.30 31.49 -5.69
C ALA A 12 -20.04 30.57 -4.49
N ALA A 13 -20.69 30.82 -3.34
CA ALA A 13 -20.57 29.97 -2.15
C ALA A 13 -21.10 28.55 -2.41
N ALA A 14 -22.24 28.41 -3.09
CA ALA A 14 -22.81 27.10 -3.44
C ALA A 14 -21.89 26.28 -4.36
N ILE A 15 -21.24 26.93 -5.35
CA ILE A 15 -20.28 26.29 -6.24
C ILE A 15 -19.05 25.79 -5.45
N VAL A 16 -18.51 26.60 -4.55
CA VAL A 16 -17.37 26.22 -3.72
C VAL A 16 -17.72 25.03 -2.82
N ILE A 17 -18.90 25.04 -2.19
CA ILE A 17 -19.36 23.92 -1.34
C ILE A 17 -19.51 22.64 -2.17
N LEU A 18 -20.12 22.72 -3.36
CA LEU A 18 -20.25 21.58 -4.27
C LEU A 18 -18.88 21.04 -4.72
N LEU A 19 -17.91 21.92 -4.98
CA LEU A 19 -16.54 21.51 -5.31
C LEU A 19 -15.83 20.84 -4.14
N VAL A 20 -15.98 21.35 -2.91
CA VAL A 20 -15.40 20.73 -1.71
C VAL A 20 -16.01 19.35 -1.44
N ILE A 21 -17.33 19.21 -1.61
CA ILE A 21 -18.01 17.92 -1.49
C ILE A 21 -17.54 16.97 -2.61
N ALA A 22 -17.46 17.43 -3.86
CA ALA A 22 -16.99 16.61 -4.97
C ALA A 22 -15.55 16.12 -4.75
N VAL A 23 -14.65 16.97 -4.26
CA VAL A 23 -13.27 16.60 -3.92
C VAL A 23 -13.22 15.66 -2.70
N GLY A 24 -14.07 15.89 -1.68
CA GLY A 24 -14.15 15.03 -0.50
C GLY A 24 -14.67 13.61 -0.82
N VAL A 25 -15.70 13.50 -1.67
CA VAL A 25 -16.25 12.23 -2.15
C VAL A 25 -15.25 11.51 -3.07
N PHE A 26 -14.53 12.23 -3.94
CA PHE A 26 -13.50 11.64 -4.79
C PHE A 26 -12.32 11.06 -4.01
N ARG A 27 -11.97 11.66 -2.86
CA ARG A 27 -10.87 11.15 -2.02
C ARG A 27 -11.23 9.89 -1.22
N HIS A 28 -12.50 9.60 -1.02
CA HIS A 28 -12.95 8.34 -0.41
C HIS A 28 -13.17 7.20 -1.41
N ALA A 29 -13.26 7.50 -2.71
CA ALA A 29 -13.59 6.52 -3.73
C ALA A 29 -12.39 5.72 -4.27
N THR A 30 -11.15 6.00 -3.83
CA THR A 30 -9.98 5.19 -4.24
C THR A 30 -9.84 3.86 -3.47
N GLU A 31 -10.79 3.54 -2.57
CA GLU A 31 -10.90 2.22 -1.93
C GLU A 31 -11.82 1.24 -2.70
N THR A 32 -12.01 1.41 -4.00
CA THR A 32 -12.46 0.31 -4.88
C THR A 32 -11.30 -0.68 -5.08
N SER A 33 -11.33 -1.99 -4.83
CA SER A 33 -12.43 -2.94 -4.65
C SER A 33 -11.86 -4.28 -4.12
N LEU A 34 -11.24 -4.26 -2.94
CA LEU A 34 -10.76 -5.50 -2.35
C LEU A 34 -11.94 -6.35 -1.91
N ARG A 35 -11.91 -7.64 -2.25
CA ARG A 35 -13.00 -8.57 -1.93
C ARG A 35 -13.14 -8.64 -0.40
N PRO A 36 -14.35 -8.45 0.17
CA PRO A 36 -14.53 -8.53 1.61
C PRO A 36 -14.15 -9.92 2.15
N GLY A 37 -13.67 -9.96 3.40
CA GLY A 37 -13.28 -11.19 4.11
C GLY A 37 -11.76 -11.39 4.28
N GLY A 38 -10.93 -10.44 3.84
CA GLY A 38 -9.49 -10.47 4.11
C GLY A 38 -9.12 -10.07 5.54
N ILE A 39 -7.85 -10.34 5.91
CA ILE A 39 -7.29 -9.83 7.17
C ILE A 39 -7.17 -8.30 7.13
N SER A 40 -7.29 -7.67 8.30
CA SER A 40 -7.14 -6.22 8.41
C SER A 40 -5.69 -5.78 8.18
N ARG A 41 -5.50 -4.50 7.84
CA ARG A 41 -4.17 -3.89 7.68
C ARG A 41 -3.29 -4.08 8.91
N ASP A 42 -3.85 -3.84 10.10
CA ASP A 42 -3.10 -3.98 11.35
C ASP A 42 -2.73 -5.44 11.64
N GLN A 43 -3.61 -6.38 11.29
CA GLN A 43 -3.32 -7.80 11.41
C GLN A 43 -2.19 -8.21 10.45
N ALA A 44 -2.25 -7.76 9.19
CA ALA A 44 -1.19 -7.99 8.22
C ALA A 44 0.16 -7.40 8.67
N ILE A 45 0.16 -6.18 9.21
CA ILE A 45 1.36 -5.56 9.78
C ILE A 45 1.91 -6.40 10.93
N ARG A 46 1.08 -6.81 11.90
CA ARG A 46 1.56 -7.62 13.04
C ARG A 46 2.17 -8.94 12.57
N MET A 47 1.53 -9.62 11.62
CA MET A 47 2.02 -10.89 11.06
C MET A 47 3.34 -10.69 10.30
N ALA A 48 3.43 -9.64 9.48
CA ALA A 48 4.62 -9.34 8.71
C ALA A 48 5.78 -8.84 9.59
N SER A 49 5.51 -8.10 10.67
CA SER A 49 6.53 -7.56 11.58
C SER A 49 7.33 -8.64 12.26
N HIS A 50 6.71 -9.76 12.64
CA HIS A 50 7.43 -10.90 13.22
C HIS A 50 8.56 -11.39 12.30
N GLU A 51 8.30 -11.41 11.00
CA GLU A 51 9.22 -11.95 9.99
C GLU A 51 10.20 -10.89 9.47
N GLY A 52 9.74 -9.65 9.29
CA GLY A 52 10.61 -8.51 9.01
C GLY A 52 11.65 -8.29 10.11
N MET A 53 11.25 -8.40 11.38
CA MET A 53 12.17 -8.28 12.52
C MET A 53 13.15 -9.44 12.61
N ALA A 54 12.72 -10.68 12.34
CA ALA A 54 13.60 -11.85 12.37
C ALA A 54 14.76 -11.77 11.37
N GLN A 55 14.60 -11.00 10.30
CA GLN A 55 15.57 -10.92 9.20
C GLN A 55 16.38 -9.61 9.18
N SER A 56 16.02 -8.63 10.01
CA SER A 56 16.73 -7.37 10.11
C SER A 56 17.76 -7.40 11.25
N THR A 57 18.92 -6.81 11.00
CA THR A 57 19.98 -6.60 12.00
C THR A 57 19.77 -5.33 12.83
N THR A 58 18.82 -4.48 12.45
CA THR A 58 18.41 -3.27 13.17
C THR A 58 16.90 -3.29 13.46
N PRO A 59 16.40 -2.48 14.41
CA PRO A 59 14.96 -2.29 14.57
C PRO A 59 14.28 -1.94 13.24
N THR A 60 13.13 -2.57 12.98
CA THR A 60 12.37 -2.35 11.74
C THR A 60 11.22 -1.38 11.97
N GLU A 61 11.00 -0.47 11.01
CA GLU A 61 9.84 0.41 10.99
C GLU A 61 8.97 0.13 9.77
N VAL A 62 7.64 0.11 9.93
CA VAL A 62 6.71 -0.05 8.81
C VAL A 62 6.69 1.24 8.00
N ARG A 63 7.15 1.18 6.76
CA ARG A 63 7.12 2.31 5.83
C ARG A 63 5.78 2.42 5.12
N TRP A 64 5.26 1.29 4.63
CA TRP A 64 3.94 1.22 3.99
C TRP A 64 3.37 -0.19 4.06
N ALA A 65 2.04 -0.27 4.01
CA ALA A 65 1.28 -1.52 4.02
C ALA A 65 0.04 -1.32 3.15
N ASN A 66 0.03 -1.94 1.97
CA ASN A 66 -1.01 -1.81 0.96
C ASN A 66 -1.49 -3.20 0.53
N ALA A 67 -2.78 -3.31 0.21
CA ALA A 67 -3.37 -4.51 -0.36
C ALA A 67 -3.70 -4.32 -1.84
N GLY A 68 -3.57 -5.39 -2.62
CA GLY A 68 -3.79 -5.36 -4.07
C GLY A 68 -3.38 -6.67 -4.73
N PRO A 69 -3.47 -6.76 -6.07
CA PRO A 69 -2.99 -7.93 -6.81
C PRO A 69 -1.47 -8.06 -6.72
N LEU A 70 -0.98 -9.31 -6.64
CA LEU A 70 0.44 -9.64 -6.51
C LEU A 70 1.30 -8.94 -7.57
N SER A 71 0.82 -8.84 -8.81
CA SER A 71 1.54 -8.19 -9.93
C SER A 71 1.91 -6.73 -9.69
N GLN A 72 1.30 -6.03 -8.74
CA GLN A 72 1.65 -4.66 -8.37
C GLN A 72 2.86 -4.59 -7.42
N PHE A 73 3.17 -5.67 -6.72
CA PHE A 73 4.18 -5.68 -5.66
C PHE A 73 5.32 -6.67 -5.93
N GLY A 74 5.06 -7.74 -6.67
CA GLY A 74 5.97 -8.87 -6.83
C GLY A 74 5.60 -9.76 -8.01
N ARG A 75 6.40 -10.81 -8.22
CA ARG A 75 6.11 -11.86 -9.20
C ARG A 75 6.57 -13.21 -8.68
N ASP A 76 5.64 -14.04 -8.26
CA ASP A 76 5.92 -15.44 -7.90
C ASP A 76 5.55 -16.35 -9.09
N PRO A 77 6.49 -17.17 -9.61
CA PRO A 77 6.20 -18.11 -10.70
C PRO A 77 5.14 -19.15 -10.35
N TYR A 78 4.86 -19.37 -9.07
CA TYR A 78 3.88 -20.36 -8.59
C TYR A 78 2.53 -19.75 -8.19
N SER A 79 2.39 -18.42 -8.22
CA SER A 79 1.14 -17.72 -7.87
C SER A 79 0.54 -16.99 -9.07
N SER A 80 -0.79 -16.91 -9.10
CA SER A 80 -1.49 -16.06 -10.06
C SER A 80 -1.10 -14.59 -9.85
N PRO A 81 -0.80 -13.82 -10.92
CA PRO A 81 -0.50 -12.39 -10.82
C PRO A 81 -1.66 -11.58 -10.22
N ASN A 82 -2.89 -12.06 -10.37
CA ASN A 82 -4.10 -11.43 -9.84
C ASN A 82 -4.44 -11.87 -8.40
N ARG A 83 -3.59 -12.70 -7.77
CA ARG A 83 -3.78 -13.11 -6.37
C ARG A 83 -3.78 -11.87 -5.48
N LEU A 84 -4.81 -11.70 -4.66
CA LEU A 84 -4.85 -10.60 -3.70
C LEU A 84 -3.86 -10.87 -2.57
N VAL A 85 -3.05 -9.85 -2.27
CA VAL A 85 -2.01 -9.90 -1.25
C VAL A 85 -1.99 -8.62 -0.43
N TRP A 86 -1.43 -8.72 0.77
CA TRP A 86 -0.88 -7.60 1.51
C TRP A 86 0.61 -7.50 1.23
N ALA A 87 1.09 -6.33 0.82
CA ALA A 87 2.51 -6.02 0.73
C ALA A 87 2.88 -5.00 1.83
N ILE A 88 3.80 -5.39 2.70
CA ILE A 88 4.26 -4.60 3.83
C ILE A 88 5.75 -4.35 3.66
N THR A 89 6.14 -3.09 3.49
CA THR A 89 7.56 -2.73 3.43
C THR A 89 8.03 -2.17 4.76
N PHE A 90 9.15 -2.72 5.21
CA PHE A 90 9.88 -2.30 6.38
C PHE A 90 11.11 -1.48 5.97
N THR A 91 11.55 -0.58 6.85
CA THR A 91 12.87 0.02 6.83
C THR A 91 13.70 -0.64 7.93
N GLY A 92 14.95 -1.00 7.64
CA GLY A 92 15.82 -1.76 8.54
C GLY A 92 17.19 -2.00 7.92
N SER A 93 17.87 -3.07 8.32
CA SER A 93 19.15 -3.48 7.76
C SER A 93 19.12 -4.98 7.50
N PHE A 94 18.89 -5.35 6.24
CA PHE A 94 18.66 -6.72 5.82
C PHE A 94 19.91 -7.29 5.14
N GLY A 95 20.27 -8.53 5.50
CA GLY A 95 21.46 -9.21 5.00
C GLY A 95 21.36 -9.70 3.54
N TRP A 96 20.19 -9.55 2.92
CA TRP A 96 19.89 -9.94 1.55
C TRP A 96 19.41 -8.73 0.74
N ALA A 97 19.60 -8.77 -0.58
CA ALA A 97 19.26 -7.65 -1.44
C ALA A 97 17.74 -7.58 -1.61
N SER A 98 17.12 -6.68 -0.85
CA SER A 98 15.71 -6.38 -0.95
C SER A 98 15.55 -4.93 -1.43
N CYS A 99 14.92 -4.76 -2.58
CA CYS A 99 14.83 -3.47 -3.27
C CYS A 99 13.45 -2.84 -3.23
N GLY A 100 12.57 -3.35 -2.35
CA GLY A 100 11.20 -2.92 -2.34
C GLY A 100 10.39 -3.57 -3.47
N PRO A 101 9.23 -3.00 -3.83
CA PRO A 101 8.31 -3.66 -4.76
C PRO A 101 8.92 -3.83 -6.14
N TYR A 102 8.47 -4.87 -6.85
CA TYR A 102 8.96 -5.26 -8.16
C TYR A 102 9.03 -4.10 -9.17
N ASN A 103 10.21 -3.92 -9.79
CA ASN A 103 10.43 -2.99 -10.88
C ASN A 103 10.29 -3.73 -12.23
N PRO A 104 9.31 -3.36 -13.09
CA PRO A 104 9.15 -3.99 -14.40
C PRO A 104 10.30 -3.69 -15.37
N ASN A 105 11.13 -2.69 -15.10
CA ASN A 105 12.21 -2.23 -15.98
C ASN A 105 13.57 -2.90 -15.71
N GLY A 106 13.64 -3.91 -14.83
CA GLY A 106 14.84 -4.71 -14.63
C GLY A 106 15.17 -4.98 -13.16
N PRO A 107 16.18 -5.83 -12.89
CA PRO A 107 16.58 -6.16 -11.53
C PRO A 107 17.12 -4.92 -10.83
N THR A 108 16.41 -4.44 -9.81
CA THR A 108 16.93 -3.40 -8.93
C THR A 108 18.14 -3.99 -8.20
N ARG A 109 19.35 -3.46 -8.48
CA ARG A 109 20.55 -3.83 -7.72
C ARG A 109 20.57 -2.97 -6.46
N CYS A 110 20.45 -3.60 -5.30
CA CYS A 110 20.59 -2.90 -4.02
C CYS A 110 21.99 -3.06 -3.45
N PRO A 111 22.62 -1.97 -3.00
CA PRO A 111 23.81 -2.09 -2.18
C PRO A 111 23.44 -2.83 -0.89
N LEU A 112 24.27 -3.80 -0.50
CA LEU A 112 24.13 -4.50 0.77
C LEU A 112 24.80 -3.66 1.88
N PRO A 113 24.22 -3.62 3.09
CA PRO A 113 22.93 -4.22 3.49
C PRO A 113 21.75 -3.43 2.90
N ALA A 114 20.69 -4.16 2.52
CA ALA A 114 19.48 -3.52 2.02
C ALA A 114 18.78 -2.77 3.17
N ARG A 115 18.29 -1.56 2.87
CA ARG A 115 17.63 -0.70 3.86
C ARG A 115 16.13 -0.89 3.97
N HIS A 116 15.55 -1.61 3.02
CA HIS A 116 14.12 -1.83 2.95
C HIS A 116 13.87 -3.30 2.66
N ALA A 117 12.79 -3.85 3.20
CA ALA A 117 12.35 -5.18 2.82
C ALA A 117 10.83 -5.26 2.70
N THR A 118 10.34 -5.87 1.63
CA THR A 118 8.91 -6.12 1.45
C THR A 118 8.59 -7.55 1.85
N VAL A 119 7.57 -7.70 2.68
CA VAL A 119 6.93 -8.97 3.00
C VAL A 119 5.58 -9.01 2.31
N ILE A 120 5.31 -10.10 1.56
CA ILE A 120 4.02 -10.31 0.91
C ILE A 120 3.27 -11.47 1.58
N LEU A 121 2.07 -11.16 2.05
CA LEU A 121 1.14 -12.10 2.69
C LEU A 121 -0.09 -12.30 1.82
N ASP A 122 -0.68 -13.49 1.86
CA ASP A 122 -1.98 -13.76 1.29
C ASP A 122 -3.06 -12.88 1.94
N TYR A 123 -3.91 -12.26 1.13
CA TYR A 123 -4.90 -11.29 1.62
C TYR A 123 -5.94 -11.90 2.59
N PHE A 124 -6.29 -13.19 2.43
CA PHE A 124 -7.31 -13.84 3.24
C PHE A 124 -6.75 -14.58 4.45
N SER A 125 -5.67 -15.34 4.24
CA SER A 125 -5.10 -16.18 5.29
C SER A 125 -3.96 -15.51 6.06
N GLY A 126 -3.33 -14.48 5.49
CA GLY A 126 -2.09 -13.92 6.03
C GLY A 126 -0.88 -14.86 5.88
N ALA A 127 -1.02 -15.98 5.17
CA ALA A 127 0.07 -16.90 4.92
C ALA A 127 1.12 -16.26 4.00
N PHE A 128 2.39 -16.55 4.23
CA PHE A 128 3.46 -16.09 3.34
C PHE A 128 3.29 -16.65 1.94
N VAL A 129 3.36 -15.77 0.95
CA VAL A 129 3.49 -16.21 -0.44
C VAL A 129 4.98 -16.59 -0.63
N THR A 130 5.27 -17.86 -0.91
CA THR A 130 6.67 -18.34 -1.03
C THR A 130 7.43 -17.50 -2.08
N GLY A 131 8.65 -17.04 -1.73
CA GLY A 131 9.48 -16.18 -2.58
C GLY A 131 9.36 -14.66 -2.33
N SER A 132 8.57 -14.23 -1.35
CA SER A 132 8.11 -12.83 -1.25
C SER A 132 8.95 -11.86 -0.46
N LEU A 133 10.22 -12.17 -0.26
CA LEU A 133 11.18 -11.22 0.31
C LEU A 133 11.77 -10.44 -0.88
N TYR A 134 11.15 -9.29 -1.20
CA TYR A 134 11.52 -8.41 -2.32
C TYR A 134 11.97 -7.04 -1.86
#